data_AF-A0A2J9QJ79-F1
#
_entry.id   AF-A0A2J9QJ79-F1
#
_cell.length_a   1.000
_cell.length_b   1.000
_cell.length_c   1.000
_cell.angle_alpha   90.00
_cell.angle_beta   90.00
_cell.angle_gamma   90.00
#
_symmetry.space_group_name_H-M   'P 1'
#
loop_
_entity.id
_entity.type
_entity.pdbx_description
1 polymer ?
#
loop_
_entity_poly.entity_id
_entity_poly.type
_entity_poly.pdbx_seq_one_letter_code
_entity_poly.pdbx_strand_id
1 'polypeptide(L)' 'MLIHDYYKEYHPDKGRSIMAHIRRTRHIMMPSYRSCFSYSIFNSQISSSHYAR' A
#
# COMPACT_ATOMS: atom_id res chain seq x y z
N MET A 1 27.79 -34.69 15.32
CA MET A 1 27.54 -33.70 16.39
C MET A 1 26.85 -32.51 15.75
N LEU A 2 25.55 -32.32 16.01
CA LEU A 2 24.83 -31.15 15.51
C LEU A 2 25.23 -29.96 16.39
N ILE A 3 25.95 -29.01 15.81
CA ILE A 3 26.31 -27.75 16.44
C ILE A 3 25.00 -26.97 16.58
N HIS A 4 24.41 -27.03 17.76
CA HIS A 4 23.23 -26.24 18.09
C HIS A 4 23.71 -24.80 18.34
N ASP A 5 23.34 -23.89 17.44
CA ASP A 5 23.61 -22.46 17.55
C ASP A 5 22.83 -21.86 18.75
N TYR A 6 23.36 -22.04 19.95
CA TYR A 6 22.79 -21.55 21.23
C TYR A 6 22.75 -20.02 21.37
N TYR A 7 23.21 -19.27 20.36
CA TYR A 7 23.31 -17.80 20.39
C TYR A 7 22.34 -17.07 19.45
N LYS A 8 21.35 -17.74 18.85
CA LYS A 8 20.26 -17.02 18.15
C LYS A 8 19.29 -16.45 19.18
N GLU A 9 19.61 -15.25 19.64
CA GLU A 9 18.76 -14.44 20.50
C GLU A 9 17.35 -14.33 19.87
N TYR A 10 16.34 -14.87 20.56
CA TYR A 10 14.96 -14.85 20.08
C TYR A 10 14.39 -13.46 20.27
N HIS A 11 14.25 -12.72 19.17
CA HIS A 11 13.59 -11.43 19.16
C HIS A 11 12.20 -11.60 18.52
N PRO A 12 11.13 -11.76 19.31
CA PRO A 12 9.79 -12.04 18.78
C PRO A 12 9.28 -10.96 17.83
N ASP A 13 9.82 -9.74 17.94
CA ASP A 13 9.41 -8.57 17.18
C ASP A 13 10.34 -8.22 16.01
N LYS A 14 11.53 -8.85 15.91
CA LYS A 14 12.41 -8.65 14.76
C LYS A 14 11.73 -9.23 13.51
N GLY A 15 11.46 -8.35 12.53
CA GLY A 15 10.80 -8.71 11.27
C GLY A 15 9.27 -8.56 11.27
N ARG A 16 8.65 -8.13 12.39
CA ARG A 16 7.22 -7.81 12.40
C ARG A 16 6.99 -6.42 11.80
N SER A 17 6.11 -6.34 10.80
CA SER A 17 5.65 -5.07 10.28
C SER A 17 4.86 -4.32 11.35
N ILE A 18 5.11 -3.00 11.50
CA ILE A 18 4.32 -2.10 12.35
C ILE A 18 2.82 -2.14 12.04
N MET A 19 2.46 -2.52 10.80
CA MET A 19 1.09 -2.65 10.32
C MET A 19 0.69 -4.11 10.08
N ALA A 20 1.26 -5.07 10.81
CA ALA A 20 0.96 -6.49 10.62
C ALA A 20 -0.55 -6.84 10.79
N HIS A 21 -1.31 -6.02 11.51
CA HIS A 21 -2.75 -6.19 11.71
C HIS A 21 -3.60 -5.74 10.51
N ILE A 22 -3.05 -4.98 9.55
CA ILE A 22 -3.78 -4.46 8.38
C ILE A 22 -3.26 -5.12 7.10
N ARG A 23 -4.16 -5.78 6.37
CA ARG A 23 -3.83 -6.46 5.09
C ARG A 23 -4.21 -5.65 3.85
N ARG A 24 -5.07 -4.64 3.99
CA ARG A 24 -5.58 -3.82 2.87
C ARG A 24 -5.39 -2.33 3.17
N THR A 25 -4.38 -1.71 2.57
CA THR A 25 -3.98 -0.32 2.84
C THR A 25 -4.16 0.62 1.64
N ARG A 26 -4.71 0.12 0.52
CA ARG A 26 -4.85 0.91 -0.72
C ARG A 26 -5.64 2.20 -0.53
N HIS A 27 -6.67 2.18 0.32
CA HIS A 27 -7.47 3.36 0.67
C HIS A 27 -6.67 4.46 1.42
N ILE A 28 -5.46 4.14 1.91
CA ILE A 28 -4.58 5.12 2.56
C ILE A 28 -3.80 5.90 1.52
N MET A 29 -3.21 5.26 0.51
CA MET A 29 -2.36 5.96 -0.47
C MET A 29 -3.06 6.31 -1.77
N MET A 30 -4.07 5.53 -2.19
CA MET A 30 -4.67 5.67 -3.51
C MET A 30 -5.92 6.55 -3.46
N PRO A 31 -5.93 7.72 -4.13
CA PRO A 31 -7.04 8.68 -4.03
C PRO A 31 -8.39 8.11 -4.46
N SER A 32 -8.41 7.25 -5.48
CA SER A 32 -9.63 6.61 -6.00
C SER A 32 -10.33 5.64 -5.05
N TYR A 33 -9.66 5.23 -3.96
CA TYR A 33 -10.19 4.28 -2.98
C TYR A 33 -10.44 4.93 -1.62
N ARG A 34 -10.37 6.26 -1.53
CA ARG A 34 -10.71 7.03 -0.33
C ARG A 34 -12.22 7.26 -0.28
N SER A 35 -12.76 7.38 0.92
CA SER A 35 -14.20 7.63 1.14
C SER A 35 -14.69 8.94 0.54
N CYS A 36 -13.82 9.95 0.44
CA CYS A 36 -14.10 11.24 -0.16
C CYS A 36 -13.81 11.29 -1.67
N PHE A 37 -13.58 10.15 -2.32
CA PHE A 37 -13.31 10.14 -3.75
C PHE A 37 -14.53 10.60 -4.57
N SER A 38 -14.30 11.43 -5.58
CA SER A 38 -15.32 11.89 -6.53
C SER A 38 -14.89 11.61 -7.97
N TYR A 39 -15.79 11.03 -8.76
CA TYR A 39 -15.59 10.79 -10.20
C TYR A 39 -15.50 12.08 -11.02
N SER A 40 -15.92 13.23 -10.46
CA SER A 40 -15.75 14.54 -11.11
C SER A 40 -14.29 14.88 -11.42
N ILE A 41 -13.32 14.24 -10.74
CA ILE A 41 -11.89 14.39 -10.99
C ILE A 41 -11.49 13.91 -12.40
N PHE A 42 -12.23 12.95 -12.98
CA PHE A 42 -11.93 12.44 -14.32
C PHE A 42 -12.50 13.28 -15.47
N ASN A 43 -13.34 14.28 -15.19
CA ASN A 43 -13.97 15.11 -16.21
C ASN A 43 -12.99 16.05 -16.94
N SER A 44 -11.76 16.23 -16.44
CA SER A 44 -10.73 17.06 -17.08
C SER A 44 -10.15 16.45 -18.37
N GLN A 45 -10.42 15.17 -18.66
CA GLN A 45 -9.88 14.48 -19.84
C GLN A 45 -10.76 14.60 -21.09
N ILE A 46 -12.03 15.01 -20.96
CA ILE A 46 -12.97 15.05 -22.09
C ILE A 46 -12.75 16.29 -22.97
N SER A 47 -12.16 17.37 -22.43
CA SER A 47 -11.99 18.65 -23.15
C SER A 47 -10.71 18.78 -23.97
N SER A 48 -9.84 17.76 -24.04
CA SER A 48 -8.59 17.83 -24.82
C SER A 48 -8.58 16.97 -26.10
N SER A 49 -9.75 16.57 -26.63
CA SER A 49 -9.81 15.88 -27.93
C SER A 49 -9.79 16.83 -29.15
N HIS A 50 -9.54 18.12 -28.94
CA HIS A 50 -9.59 19.12 -30.03
C HIS A 50 -8.31 19.19 -30.90
N TYR A 51 -7.31 18.33 -30.66
CA TYR A 51 -6.08 18.22 -31.46
C TYR A 51 -5.68 16.78 -31.84
N ALA A 52 -6.65 15.87 -31.97
CA ALA A 52 -6.43 14.59 -32.64
C ALA A 52 -7.28 14.55 -33.91
N ARG A 53 -6.81 15.25 -34.95
CA ARG A 53 -7.27 15.08 -36.33
C ARG A 53 -6.13 14.41 -37.11
#